data_AF-A0A959F5A9-F1
#
_entry.id   AF-A0A959F5A9-F1
#
_cell.length_a   1.000
_cell.length_b   1.000
_cell.length_c   1.000
_cell.angle_alpha   90.00
_cell.angle_beta   90.00
_cell.angle_gamma   90.00
#
_symmetry.space_group_name_H-M   'P 1'
#
loop_
_entity.id
_entity.type
_entity.pdbx_description
1 polymer ?
#
loop_
_entity_poly.entity_id
_entity_poly.type
_entity_poly.pdbx_seq_one_letter_code
_entity_poly.pdbx_strand_id
1 'polypeptide(L)'
;MEIILLQDIDKVGDKYEIVKVKPGYGRNFLIPKGMAIIANDANRKRLDEYKAKEAAKLAERLAEFQELAGLLKDKVLTIGAKAGTSGKIFGSVT
;
A
#
# COMPACT_ATOMS: atom_id res chain seq x y z
N MET A 1 14.53 23.16 -4.08
CA MET A 1 13.37 22.98 -4.96
C MET A 1 12.38 22.12 -4.21
N GLU A 2 11.13 22.55 -4.10
CA GLU A 2 10.10 21.77 -3.43
C GLU A 2 9.42 20.85 -4.45
N ILE A 3 9.29 19.58 -4.06
CA ILE A 3 8.64 18.55 -4.86
C ILE A 3 7.68 17.76 -3.99
N ILE A 4 6.67 17.18 -4.63
CA ILE A 4 5.76 16.22 -4.04
C ILE A 4 6.17 14.84 -4.57
N LEU A 5 6.46 13.91 -3.68
CA LEU A 5 6.79 12.54 -4.06
C LEU A 5 5.54 11.78 -4.49
N LEU A 6 5.62 10.99 -5.56
CA LEU A 6 4.54 10.13 -6.04
C LEU A 6 4.73 8.66 -5.64
N GLN A 7 5.88 8.33 -5.09
CA GLN A 7 6.27 7.01 -4.62
C GLN A 7 7.19 7.16 -3.40
N ASP A 8 7.30 6.11 -2.60
CA ASP A 8 8.25 6.05 -1.49
C ASP A 8 9.67 5.98 -2.05
N ILE A 9 10.56 6.83 -1.55
CA ILE A 9 11.95 6.87 -1.97
C ILE A 9 12.83 6.84 -0.72
N ASP A 10 13.62 5.77 -0.60
CA ASP A 10 14.55 5.58 0.50
C ASP A 10 15.46 6.81 0.66
N LYS A 11 15.56 7.30 1.91
CA LYS A 11 16.33 8.48 2.33
C LYS A 11 15.86 9.83 1.77
N VAL A 12 14.73 9.88 1.06
CA VAL A 12 14.17 11.12 0.53
C VAL A 12 12.83 11.44 1.18
N GLY A 13 11.93 10.46 1.28
CA GLY A 13 10.63 10.60 1.92
C GLY A 13 9.59 9.61 1.40
N ASP A 14 8.39 9.72 1.95
CA ASP A 14 7.28 8.84 1.64
C ASP A 14 6.40 9.40 0.50
N LYS A 15 5.57 8.55 -0.08
CA LYS A 15 4.60 8.90 -1.10
C LYS A 15 3.67 10.00 -0.58
N TYR A 16 3.48 11.03 -1.40
CA TYR A 16 2.73 12.24 -1.10
C TYR A 16 3.31 13.14 0.00
N GLU A 17 4.60 13.00 0.30
CA GLU A 17 5.31 13.94 1.13
C GLU A 17 5.85 15.12 0.29
N ILE A 18 5.85 16.31 0.89
CA ILE A 18 6.45 17.51 0.30
C ILE A 18 7.86 17.64 0.85
N VAL A 19 8.85 17.43 -0.02
CA VAL A 19 10.26 17.41 0.38
C VAL A 19 11.06 18.45 -0.39
N LYS A 20 12.05 19.04 0.29
CA LYS A 20 12.95 20.03 -0.30
C LYS A 20 14.22 19.33 -0.79
N VAL A 21 14.35 19.17 -2.10
CA VAL A 21 15.52 18.55 -2.73
C VAL A 21 16.41 19.56 -3.44
N LYS A 22 17.64 19.14 -3.73
CA LYS A 22 18.56 19.88 -4.62
C LYS A 22 17.92 20.02 -6.02
N PRO A 23 17.93 21.20 -6.65
CA PRO A 23 17.26 21.43 -7.93
C PRO A 23 17.66 20.45 -9.03
N GLY A 24 18.94 20.08 -9.13
CA GLY A 24 19.41 19.12 -10.13
C GLY A 24 18.85 17.71 -9.92
N TYR A 25 18.72 17.26 -8.67
CA TYR A 25 18.15 15.95 -8.36
C TYR A 25 16.65 15.89 -8.68
N GLY A 26 15.92 16.96 -8.37
CA GLY A 26 14.50 17.08 -8.75
C GLY A 26 14.29 17.11 -10.27
N ARG A 27 14.95 18.05 -10.96
CA ARG A 27 14.73 18.30 -12.40
C ARG A 27 15.28 17.22 -13.32
N ASN A 28 16.42 16.61 -12.99
CA ASN A 28 17.10 15.70 -13.90
C ASN A 28 16.84 14.22 -13.60
N PHE A 29 16.36 13.89 -12.38
CA PHE A 29 16.17 12.50 -11.96
C PHE A 29 14.73 12.22 -11.52
N LEU A 30 14.22 12.91 -10.51
CA LEU A 30 12.93 12.55 -9.90
C LEU A 30 11.74 12.88 -10.80
N ILE A 31 11.71 14.06 -11.41
CA ILE A 31 10.60 14.49 -12.27
C ILE A 31 10.57 13.71 -13.60
N PRO A 32 11.70 13.56 -14.34
CA PRO A 32 11.69 12.82 -15.60
C PRO A 32 11.36 11.34 -15.45
N LYS A 33 11.68 10.75 -14.28
CA LYS A 33 11.31 9.36 -13.97
C LYS A 33 9.88 9.20 -13.44
N GLY A 34 9.11 10.29 -13.33
CA GLY A 34 7.75 10.27 -12.79
C GLY A 34 7.67 9.97 -11.30
N MET A 35 8.79 10.06 -10.56
CA MET A 35 8.85 9.76 -9.13
C MET A 35 8.39 10.93 -8.26
N ALA A 36 8.41 12.15 -8.81
CA ALA A 36 7.98 13.36 -8.12
C ALA A 36 7.42 14.41 -9.08
N ILE A 37 6.63 15.33 -8.54
CA ILE A 37 6.11 16.51 -9.26
C ILE A 37 6.51 17.79 -8.54
N ILE A 38 6.45 18.93 -9.24
CA ILE A 38 6.74 20.23 -8.64
C ILE A 38 5.64 20.57 -7.62
N ALA A 39 6.04 20.99 -6.42
CA ALA A 39 5.13 21.47 -5.39
C ALA A 39 4.68 22.90 -5.69
N ASN A 40 3.78 23.06 -6.67
CA ASN A 40 3.05 24.30 -6.89
C ASN A 40 1.67 24.24 -6.19
N ASP A 41 0.98 25.37 -6.10
CA ASP A 41 -0.27 25.45 -5.34
C ASP A 41 -1.39 24.60 -5.93
N ALA A 42 -1.41 24.44 -7.26
CA ALA A 42 -2.36 23.57 -7.94
C ALA A 42 -2.13 22.09 -7.58
N ASN A 43 -0.88 21.64 -7.54
CA ASN A 43 -0.53 20.27 -7.22
C ASN A 43 -0.68 19.98 -5.73
N ARG A 44 -0.44 20.97 -4.86
CA ARG A 44 -0.73 20.86 -3.42
C ARG A 44 -2.22 20.63 -3.16
N LYS A 45 -3.11 21.40 -3.80
CA LYS A 45 -4.56 21.18 -3.66
C LYS A 45 -5.00 19.81 -4.16
N ARG A 46 -4.47 19.37 -5.31
CA ARG A 46 -4.75 18.02 -5.83
C ARG A 46 -4.26 16.93 -4.90
N LEU A 47 -3.12 17.14 -4.24
CA LEU A 47 -2.55 16.18 -3.28
C LEU A 47 -3.53 15.92 -2.14
N ASP A 48 -4.14 16.97 -1.59
CA ASP A 48 -5.09 16.85 -0.50
C ASP A 48 -6.34 16.07 -0.94
N GLU A 49 -6.83 16.31 -2.16
CA GLU A 49 -7.93 15.53 -2.75
C GLU A 49 -7.57 14.05 -2.95
N TYR A 50 -6.35 13.77 -3.43
CA TYR A 50 -5.87 12.39 -3.61
C TYR A 50 -5.73 11.68 -2.26
N LYS A 51 -5.15 12.33 -1.25
CA LYS A 51 -5.03 11.79 0.11
C LYS A 51 -6.39 11.48 0.71
N ALA A 52 -7.37 12.38 0.57
CA ALA A 52 -8.72 12.15 1.07
C ALA A 52 -9.39 10.93 0.41
N LYS A 53 -9.26 10.79 -0.91
CA LYS A 53 -9.79 9.64 -1.66
C LYS A 53 -9.10 8.33 -1.26
N GLU A 54 -7.79 8.34 -1.11
CA GLU A 54 -7.01 7.16 -0.74
C GLU A 54 -7.32 6.72 0.70
N ALA A 55 -7.47 7.67 1.62
CA ALA A 55 -7.89 7.40 2.99
C ALA A 55 -9.30 6.80 3.05
N ALA A 56 -10.26 7.32 2.28
CA ALA A 56 -11.62 6.76 2.21
C ALA A 56 -11.60 5.30 1.70
N LYS A 57 -10.86 5.04 0.61
CA LYS A 57 -10.72 3.68 0.06
C LYS A 57 -10.01 2.72 1.01
N LEU A 58 -9.03 3.20 1.76
CA LEU A 58 -8.35 2.40 2.79
C LEU A 58 -9.30 2.04 3.93
N ALA A 59 -10.12 3.00 4.39
CA ALA A 59 -11.11 2.75 5.43
C ALA A 59 -12.17 1.73 4.99
N GLU A 60 -12.67 1.83 3.75
CA GLU A 60 -13.60 0.85 3.17
C GLU A 60 -13.01 -0.57 3.16
N ARG A 61 -11.78 -0.72 2.65
CA ARG A 61 -11.09 -2.03 2.65
C ARG A 61 -10.85 -2.58 4.05
N LEU A 62 -10.52 -1.71 5.00
CA LEU A 62 -10.28 -2.12 6.38
C LEU A 62 -11.57 -2.65 7.00
N ALA A 63 -12.70 -2.00 6.75
CA ALA A 63 -14.01 -2.48 7.16
C ALA A 63 -14.34 -3.85 6.52
N GLU A 64 -14.17 -3.99 5.20
CA GLU A 64 -14.37 -5.27 4.49
C GLU A 64 -13.51 -6.41 5.09
N PHE A 65 -12.24 -6.13 5.39
CA PHE A 65 -11.36 -7.13 6.00
C PHE A 65 -11.71 -7.46 7.45
N GLN A 66 -12.21 -6.49 8.22
CA GLN A 66 -12.70 -6.74 9.58
C GLN A 66 -13.95 -7.62 9.57
N GLU A 67 -14.88 -7.39 8.64
CA GLU A 67 -16.06 -8.23 8.45
C GLU A 67 -15.67 -9.66 8.06
N LEU A 68 -14.77 -9.81 7.08
CA LEU A 68 -14.24 -11.13 6.67
C LEU A 68 -13.52 -11.84 7.83
N ALA A 69 -12.71 -11.13 8.60
CA ALA A 69 -12.04 -11.69 9.77
C ALA A 69 -13.05 -12.18 10.82
N GLY A 70 -14.14 -11.42 11.03
CA GLY A 70 -15.26 -11.84 11.88
C GLY A 70 -15.90 -13.14 11.39
N LEU A 71 -16.19 -13.24 10.09
CA LEU A 71 -16.77 -14.44 9.48
C LEU A 71 -15.86 -15.68 9.57
N LEU A 72 -14.54 -15.49 9.54
CA LEU A 72 -13.58 -16.59 9.64
C LEU A 72 -13.33 -17.04 11.07
N LYS A 73 -13.44 -16.14 12.05
CA LYS A 73 -13.12 -16.42 13.46
C LYS A 73 -13.93 -17.59 14.03
N ASP A 74 -15.20 -17.71 13.62
CA ASP A 74 -16.12 -18.73 14.14
C ASP A 74 -16.26 -19.96 13.22
N LYS A 75 -15.53 -20.00 12.08
CA LYS A 75 -15.61 -21.12 11.14
C LYS A 75 -14.52 -22.16 11.41
N VAL A 76 -14.93 -23.33 11.86
CA VAL A 76 -14.08 -24.52 11.91
C VAL A 76 -14.12 -25.21 10.55
N LEU A 77 -12.98 -25.25 9.85
CA LEU A 77 -12.84 -25.96 8.57
C LEU A 77 -12.38 -27.40 8.83
N THR A 78 -13.29 -28.35 8.67
CA THR A 78 -12.95 -29.78 8.73
C THR A 78 -12.50 -30.26 7.37
N ILE A 79 -11.20 -30.52 7.21
CA ILE A 79 -10.63 -31.05 5.96
C ILE A 79 -10.32 -32.53 6.15
N GLY A 80 -11.09 -33.39 5.49
CA GLY A 80 -10.85 -34.83 5.49
C GLY A 80 -9.64 -35.19 4.64
N ALA A 81 -8.65 -35.87 5.23
CA ALA A 81 -7.47 -36.35 4.53
C ALA A 81 -7.26 -37.84 4.77
N LYS A 82 -6.81 -38.57 3.74
CA LYS A 82 -6.45 -39.99 3.89
C LYS A 82 -5.14 -40.10 4.67
N ALA A 83 -5.22 -40.74 5.85
CA ALA A 83 -4.06 -41.05 6.68
C ALA A 83 -3.63 -42.51 6.48
N GLY A 84 -2.32 -42.77 6.50
CA GLY A 84 -1.77 -44.12 6.54
C GLY A 84 -1.93 -44.78 7.91
N THR A 85 -1.51 -46.04 8.04
CA THR A 85 -1.56 -46.83 9.30
C THR A 85 -0.80 -46.21 10.47
N SER A 86 0.12 -45.27 10.21
CA SER A 86 0.86 -44.50 11.22
C SER A 86 0.23 -43.15 11.58
N GLY A 87 -0.95 -42.83 11.04
CA GLY A 87 -1.61 -41.53 11.25
C GLY A 87 -1.01 -40.38 10.45
N LYS A 88 0.06 -40.61 9.67
CA LYS A 88 0.62 -39.60 8.76
C LYS A 88 -0.28 -39.44 7.53
N ILE A 89 -0.60 -38.19 7.18
CA ILE A 89 -1.31 -37.82 5.95
C ILE A 89 -0.38 -38.03 4.76
N PHE A 90 -0.91 -38.56 3.66
CA PHE A 90 -0.19 -38.62 2.39
C PHE A 90 -0.22 -37.23 1.73
N GLY A 91 0.89 -36.49 1.82
CA GLY A 91 1.01 -35.14 1.23
C GLY A 91 0.72 -34.01 2.24
N SER A 92 0.30 -32.85 1.73
CA SER A 92 -0.03 -31.67 2.53
C SER A 92 -1.39 -31.11 2.14
N VAL A 93 -2.08 -30.51 3.11
CA VAL A 93 -3.32 -29.75 2.89
C VAL A 93 -2.89 -28.27 2.81
N THR A 94 -3.09 -27.61 1.66
CA THR A 94 -2.75 -26.20 1.40
C THR A 94 -3.99 -25.44 0.99
#